data_AF-A0A2T1DL94-F1
#
_entry.id   AF-A0A2T1DL94-F1
#
_cell.length_a   1.000
_cell.length_b   1.000
_cell.length_c   1.000
_cell.angle_alpha   90.00
_cell.angle_beta   90.00
_cell.angle_gamma   90.00
#
_symmetry.space_group_name_H-M   'P 1'
#
loop_
_entity.id
_entity.type
_entity.pdbx_description
1 polymer ?
#
loop_
_entity_poly.entity_id
_entity_poly.type
_entity_poly.pdbx_seq_one_letter_code
_entity_poly.pdbx_strand_id
1 'polypeptide(L)'
;MNLTTIENLDCLAIEVLSPGLAHEQRDREAKLKLYGSRGVQEYWILNWQLQQVEVYRHQQAMLKLVVTLLDDDRLTSPLLPNFTCPISCFFL
;
A
#
# COMPACT_ATOMS: atom_id res chain seq x y z
N MET A 1 3.52 27.07 23.48
CA MET A 1 4.69 26.37 22.89
C MET A 1 4.34 24.91 22.80
N ASN A 2 4.36 24.38 21.58
CA ASN A 2 3.80 23.07 21.22
C ASN A 2 4.51 21.92 21.92
N LEU A 3 3.71 21.01 22.47
CA LEU A 3 4.12 19.66 22.82
C LEU A 3 4.46 18.93 21.52
N THR A 4 5.74 18.61 21.34
CA THR A 4 6.21 17.65 20.34
C THR A 4 5.48 16.32 20.59
N THR A 5 4.44 16.08 19.79
CA THR A 5 3.77 14.77 19.75
C THR A 5 4.75 13.78 19.17
N ILE A 6 4.93 12.67 19.89
CA ILE A 6 5.75 11.54 19.49
C ILE A 6 5.34 11.10 18.07
N GLU A 7 6.37 10.84 17.28
CA GLU A 7 6.44 10.74 15.82
C GLU A 7 5.34 9.88 15.19
N ASN A 8 4.59 10.46 14.26
CA ASN A 8 3.81 9.67 13.31
C ASN A 8 4.83 8.94 12.43
N LEU A 9 5.03 7.63 12.65
CA LEU A 9 5.98 6.86 11.85
C LEU A 9 5.48 6.84 10.40
N ASP A 10 6.23 7.45 9.50
CA ASP A 10 6.06 7.38 8.05
C ASP A 10 6.31 5.93 7.56
N CYS A 11 5.34 5.06 7.80
CA CYS A 11 5.44 3.63 7.56
C CYS A 11 4.74 3.24 6.26
N LEU A 12 5.49 2.55 5.39
CA LEU A 12 5.02 1.90 4.17
C LEU A 12 5.10 0.38 4.35
N ALA A 13 4.01 -0.34 4.06
CA ALA A 13 3.99 -1.79 3.96
C ALA A 13 3.72 -2.22 2.51
N ILE A 14 4.39 -3.28 2.05
CA ILE A 14 4.23 -3.82 0.70
C ILE A 14 3.95 -5.32 0.81
N GLU A 15 2.89 -5.79 0.16
CA GLU A 15 2.46 -7.18 0.14
C GLU A 15 2.43 -7.69 -1.31
N VAL A 16 3.00 -8.87 -1.56
CA VAL A 16 2.86 -9.59 -2.84
C VAL A 16 1.91 -10.75 -2.60
N LEU A 17 0.79 -10.80 -3.33
CA LEU A 17 -0.24 -11.79 -3.09
C LEU A 17 0.27 -13.22 -3.30
N SER A 18 0.08 -14.04 -2.27
CA SER A 18 0.27 -15.48 -2.38
C SER A 18 -0.94 -16.12 -3.07
N PRO A 19 -0.76 -17.20 -3.85
CA PRO A 19 -1.86 -17.88 -4.51
C PRO A 19 -2.96 -18.32 -3.54
N GLY A 20 -4.22 -18.15 -3.94
CA GLY A 20 -5.37 -18.73 -3.27
C GLY A 20 -6.23 -17.73 -2.49
N LEU A 21 -7.55 -17.91 -2.60
CA LEU A 21 -8.55 -16.98 -2.09
C LEU A 21 -8.40 -16.62 -0.60
N ALA A 22 -8.00 -17.58 0.23
CA ALA A 22 -7.81 -17.33 1.67
C ALA A 22 -6.63 -16.39 1.97
N HIS A 23 -5.57 -16.43 1.15
CA HIS A 23 -4.44 -15.52 1.28
C HIS A 23 -4.82 -14.12 0.81
N GLU A 24 -5.48 -14.03 -0.36
CA GLU A 24 -5.97 -12.76 -0.89
C GLU A 24 -6.93 -12.06 0.08
N GLN A 25 -7.89 -12.80 0.64
CA GLN A 25 -8.84 -12.23 1.61
C GLN A 25 -8.13 -11.74 2.87
N ARG A 26 -7.13 -12.47 3.36
CA ARG A 26 -6.33 -12.04 4.51
C ARG A 26 -5.62 -10.71 4.24
N ASP A 27 -5.01 -10.57 3.07
CA ASP A 27 -4.21 -9.40 2.72
C ASP A 27 -5.09 -8.17 2.41
N ARG A 28 -6.25 -8.40 1.78
CA ARG A 28 -7.20 -7.35 1.37
C ARG A 28 -8.18 -6.92 2.46
N GLU A 29 -8.43 -7.77 3.47
CA GLU A 29 -9.39 -7.45 4.53
C GLU A 29 -8.74 -7.37 5.91
N ALA A 30 -8.11 -8.46 6.37
CA ALA A 30 -7.61 -8.56 7.74
C ALA A 30 -6.37 -7.69 7.96
N LYS A 31 -5.35 -7.82 7.11
CA LYS A 31 -4.13 -7.01 7.17
C LYS A 31 -4.41 -5.54 6.89
N LEU A 32 -5.25 -5.24 5.90
CA LEU A 32 -5.65 -3.86 5.59
C LEU A 32 -6.21 -3.12 6.83
N LYS A 33 -7.14 -3.75 7.56
CA LYS A 33 -7.69 -3.19 8.81
C LYS A 33 -6.63 -3.07 9.90
N LEU A 34 -5.80 -4.10 10.07
CA LEU A 34 -4.76 -4.17 11.09
C LEU A 34 -3.64 -3.13 10.88
N TYR A 35 -3.24 -2.91 9.64
CA TYR A 35 -2.22 -1.93 9.28
C TYR A 35 -2.77 -0.50 9.37
N GLY A 36 -4.02 -0.28 8.95
CA GLY A 36 -4.70 0.99 9.14
C GLY A 36 -4.79 1.39 10.61
N SER A 37 -5.20 0.46 11.50
CA SER A 37 -5.31 0.75 12.94
C SER A 37 -3.96 0.97 13.64
N ARG A 38 -2.85 0.51 13.03
CA ARG A 38 -1.48 0.72 13.52
C ARG A 38 -0.82 1.98 12.96
N GLY A 39 -1.53 2.78 12.18
CA GLY A 39 -1.01 4.03 11.63
C GLY A 39 -0.06 3.85 10.44
N VAL A 40 -0.09 2.70 9.75
CA VAL A 40 0.59 2.55 8.46
C VAL A 40 0.03 3.58 7.49
N GLN A 41 0.91 4.41 6.91
CA GLN A 41 0.54 5.55 6.08
C GLN A 41 0.26 5.14 4.63
N GLU A 42 1.01 4.17 4.10
CA GLU A 42 0.79 3.57 2.79
C GLU A 42 0.85 2.04 2.86
N TYR A 43 -0.02 1.36 2.13
CA TYR A 43 -0.02 -0.09 1.99
C TYR A 43 -0.23 -0.47 0.54
N TRP A 44 0.74 -1.17 -0.05
CA TRP A 44 0.70 -1.57 -1.46
C TRP A 44 0.48 -3.06 -1.57
N ILE A 45 -0.48 -3.47 -2.39
CA ILE A 45 -0.77 -4.88 -2.67
C ILE A 45 -0.46 -5.15 -4.14
N LEU A 46 0.53 -5.99 -4.39
CA LEU A 46 0.90 -6.45 -5.74
C LEU A 46 0.18 -7.75 -6.05
N ASN A 47 -0.61 -7.75 -7.13
CA ASN A 47 -1.21 -8.94 -7.70
C ASN A 47 -0.47 -9.32 -8.99
N TRP A 48 0.39 -10.34 -8.92
CA TRP A 48 1.17 -10.81 -10.06
C TRP A 48 0.35 -11.57 -11.11
N GLN A 49 -0.80 -12.16 -10.73
CA GLN A 49 -1.68 -12.84 -11.68
C GLN A 49 -2.45 -11.86 -12.57
N LEU A 50 -2.82 -10.72 -11.99
CA LEU A 50 -3.49 -9.62 -12.70
C LEU A 50 -2.52 -8.54 -13.19
N GLN A 51 -1.23 -8.66 -12.86
CA GLN A 51 -0.19 -7.67 -13.15
C GLN A 51 -0.59 -6.24 -12.77
N GLN A 52 -1.08 -6.07 -11.54
CA GLN A 52 -1.52 -4.77 -11.02
C GLN A 52 -1.01 -4.51 -9.61
N VAL A 53 -0.97 -3.24 -9.24
CA VAL A 53 -0.66 -2.78 -7.89
C VAL A 53 -1.77 -1.91 -7.34
N GLU A 54 -2.30 -2.27 -6.19
CA GLU A 54 -3.26 -1.45 -5.45
C GLU A 54 -2.55 -0.64 -4.39
N VAL A 55 -2.76 0.67 -4.41
CA VAL A 55 -2.15 1.62 -3.48
C VAL A 55 -3.20 2.11 -2.52
N TYR A 56 -3.05 1.75 -1.25
CA TYR A 56 -3.86 2.24 -0.15
C TYR A 56 -3.11 3.32 0.60
N ARG A 57 -3.82 4.39 1.00
CA ARG A 57 -3.27 5.46 1.83
C ARG A 57 -4.13 5.71 3.06
N HIS A 58 -3.49 6.09 4.14
CA HIS A 58 -4.17 6.33 5.40
C HIS A 58 -5.01 7.61 5.33
N GLN A 59 -6.31 7.47 5.62
CA GLN A 59 -7.28 8.55 5.64
C GLN A 59 -8.27 8.30 6.79
N GLN A 60 -8.39 9.26 7.72
CA GLN A 60 -9.38 9.20 8.80
C GLN A 60 -9.38 7.86 9.57
N ALA A 61 -8.19 7.42 10.02
CA ALA A 61 -7.96 6.20 10.80
C ALA A 61 -8.09 4.86 10.04
N MET A 62 -8.15 4.89 8.70
CA MET A 62 -8.16 3.66 7.90
C MET A 62 -7.34 3.80 6.62
N LEU A 63 -6.81 2.68 6.12
CA LEU A 63 -6.25 2.61 4.78
C LEU A 63 -7.38 2.55 3.75
N LYS A 64 -7.41 3.48 2.81
CA LYS A 64 -8.37 3.52 1.70
C LYS A 64 -7.63 3.34 0.38
N LEU A 65 -8.21 2.55 -0.52
CA LEU A 65 -7.70 2.40 -1.88
C LEU A 65 -7.73 3.77 -2.56
N VAL A 66 -6.59 4.22 -3.07
CA VAL A 66 -6.46 5.49 -3.80
C VAL A 66 -6.36 5.24 -5.29
N VAL A 67 -5.66 4.18 -5.70
CA VAL A 67 -5.48 3.84 -7.11
C VAL A 67 -5.15 2.36 -7.28
N THR A 68 -5.61 1.79 -8.38
CA THR A 68 -5.09 0.54 -8.95
C THR A 68 -4.28 0.90 -10.18
N LEU A 69 -3.01 0.54 -10.18
CA LEU A 69 -2.05 0.83 -11.24
C LEU A 69 -1.84 -0.44 -12.08
N LEU A 70 -1.87 -0.27 -13.39
CA LEU A 70 -1.66 -1.31 -14.40
C LEU A 70 -0.28 -1.15 -15.05
N ASP A 71 0.04 -2.02 -16.01
CA ASP A 71 1.38 -2.14 -16.62
C ASP A 71 1.99 -0.82 -17.13
N ASP A 72 1.18 0.01 -17.79
CA ASP A 72 1.60 1.30 -18.37
C ASP A 72 1.69 2.45 -17.34
N ASP A 73 1.25 2.20 -16.10
CA ASP A 73 1.25 3.21 -15.06
C ASP A 73 2.60 3.33 -14.34
N ARG A 74 2.72 4.41 -13.56
CA ARG A 74 3.88 4.66 -12.70
C ARG A 74 3.45 4.75 -11.24
N LEU A 75 4.08 3.92 -10.41
CA LEU A 75 3.93 3.99 -8.96
C LEU A 75 4.69 5.21 -8.40
N THR A 76 4.02 5.96 -7.54
CA THR A 76 4.57 7.12 -6.83
C THR A 76 4.09 7.11 -5.38
N SER A 77 4.85 7.75 -4.49
CA SER A 77 4.58 7.78 -3.06
C SER A 77 4.80 9.18 -2.48
N PRO A 78 3.80 9.75 -1.79
CA PRO A 78 4.01 10.92 -0.94
C PRO A 78 5.02 10.67 0.19
N LEU A 79 5.13 9.44 0.71
CA LEU A 79 6.12 9.08 1.76
C LEU A 79 7.54 8.95 1.23
N LEU A 80 7.71 8.68 -0.07
CA LEU A 80 9.01 8.59 -0.73
C LEU A 80 9.10 9.69 -1.81
N PRO A 81 9.39 10.95 -1.43
CA PRO A 81 9.49 12.04 -2.39
C PRO A 81 10.46 11.72 -3.52
N ASN A 82 10.05 12.02 -4.75
CA ASN A 82 10.79 11.72 -6.00
C ASN A 82 10.89 10.24 -6.38
N PHE A 83 10.32 9.31 -5.60
CA PHE A 83 10.18 7.92 -6.03
C PHE A 83 9.20 7.82 -7.20
N THR A 84 9.64 7.17 -8.27
CA THR A 84 8.79 6.77 -9.38
C THR A 84 9.28 5.45 -9.97
N CYS A 85 8.38 4.49 -10.16
CA CYS A 85 8.69 3.20 -10.76
C CYS A 85 7.62 2.82 -11.79
N PRO A 86 7.97 2.42 -13.04
CA PRO A 86 7.01 1.77 -13.93
C PRO A 86 6.48 0.49 -13.30
N ILE A 87 5.18 0.21 -13.42
CA ILE A 87 4.59 -1.03 -12.92
C ILE A 87 5.13 -2.25 -13.67
N SER A 88 5.35 -2.11 -14.98
CA SER A 88 5.98 -3.14 -15.81
C SER A 88 7.32 -3.68 -15.30
N CYS A 89 8.03 -2.98 -14.40
CA CYS A 89 9.26 -3.49 -13.79
C CYS A 89 9.02 -4.55 -12.70
N PHE A 90 7.78 -4.75 -12.23
CA PHE A 90 7.47 -5.72 -11.18
C PHE A 90 7.12 -7.11 -11.71
N PHE A 91 6.82 -7.23 -13.00
CA PHE A 91 6.36 -8.46 -13.62
C PHE A 91 7.30 -8.85 -14.76
N LEU A 92 7.54 -10.16 -14.91
CA LEU A 92 8.35 -10.76 -15.97
C LEU A 92 7.46 -11.31 -17.09
#